data_AF-A0A3M0CSP8-F1
#
_entry.id   AF-A0A3M0CSP8-F1
#
_cell.length_a   1.000
_cell.length_b   1.000
_cell.length_c   1.000
_cell.angle_alpha   90.00
_cell.angle_beta   90.00
_cell.angle_gamma   90.00
#
_symmetry.space_group_name_H-M   'P 1'
#
loop_
_entity.id
_entity.type
_entity.pdbx_description
1 polymer ?
#
loop_
_entity_poly.entity_id
_entity_poly.type
_entity_poly.pdbx_seq_one_letter_code
_entity_poly.pdbx_strand_id
1 'polypeptide(L)'
;MSVREWLRRVDWLWMIIGGFYLVAYLFWYIPALKALPESIREPPAPYPWHWTLDFAATGIAGGVLLFLGFSRATESTASGDGADQ
;
A
#
# COMPACT_ATOMS: atom_id res chain seq x y z
N MET A 1 10.73 10.32 -25.51
CA MET A 1 9.70 10.29 -24.44
C MET A 1 10.00 11.45 -23.48
N SER A 2 9.02 12.30 -23.15
CA SER A 2 9.20 13.40 -22.18
C SER A 2 9.28 12.86 -20.75
N VAL A 3 9.97 13.55 -19.84
CA VAL A 3 10.07 13.16 -18.40
C VAL A 3 8.68 13.02 -17.77
N ARG A 4 7.74 13.90 -18.11
CA ARG A 4 6.35 13.82 -17.62
C ARG A 4 5.63 12.57 -18.13
N GLU A 5 5.88 12.20 -19.37
CA GLU A 5 5.31 10.98 -19.99
C GLU A 5 5.86 9.72 -19.33
N TRP A 6 7.17 9.72 -19.04
CA TRP A 6 7.83 8.64 -18.31
C TRP A 6 7.29 8.51 -16.89
N LEU A 7 7.18 9.61 -16.13
CA LEU A 7 6.62 9.61 -14.78
C LEU A 7 5.19 9.07 -14.76
N ARG A 8 4.35 9.50 -15.71
CA ARG A 8 2.97 9.03 -15.86
C ARG A 8 2.86 7.54 -16.15
N ARG A 9 3.89 6.96 -16.79
CA ARG A 9 3.98 5.53 -17.12
C ARG A 9 4.56 4.67 -16.02
N VAL A 10 5.23 5.25 -15.02
CA VAL A 10 5.95 4.48 -13.98
C VAL A 10 5.39 4.76 -12.58
N ASP A 11 4.53 5.77 -12.42
CA ASP A 11 3.90 6.10 -11.13
C ASP A 11 3.12 4.94 -10.52
N TRP A 12 2.42 4.13 -11.31
CA TRP A 12 1.73 2.92 -10.83
C TRP A 12 2.71 1.92 -10.21
N LEU A 13 3.91 1.77 -10.77
CA LEU A 13 4.92 0.86 -10.25
C LEU A 13 5.40 1.33 -8.88
N TRP A 14 5.62 2.64 -8.72
CA TRP A 14 5.99 3.23 -7.44
C TRP A 14 4.87 3.12 -6.39
N MET A 15 3.60 3.28 -6.79
CA MET A 15 2.46 3.04 -5.91
C MET A 15 2.42 1.60 -5.43
N ILE A 16 2.64 0.61 -6.32
CA ILE A 16 2.68 -0.80 -5.94
C ILE A 16 3.85 -1.09 -4.99
N ILE A 17 5.06 -0.64 -5.32
CA ILE A 17 6.25 -0.85 -4.48
C ILE A 17 6.06 -0.21 -3.10
N GLY A 18 5.62 1.05 -3.05
CA GLY A 18 5.36 1.75 -1.79
C GLY A 18 4.24 1.10 -0.99
N GLY A 19 3.17 0.66 -1.65
CA GLY A 19 2.07 -0.07 -1.03
C GLY A 19 2.54 -1.37 -0.38
N PHE A 20 3.31 -2.19 -1.10
CA PHE A 20 3.90 -3.41 -0.54
C PHE A 20 4.87 -3.12 0.60
N TYR A 21 5.66 -2.04 0.53
CA TYR A 21 6.56 -1.66 1.61
C TYR A 21 5.80 -1.34 2.90
N LEU A 22 4.71 -0.58 2.81
CA LEU A 22 3.86 -0.25 3.96
C LEU A 22 3.14 -1.49 4.50
N VAL A 23 2.60 -2.36 3.65
CA VAL A 23 1.97 -3.61 4.09
C VAL A 23 3.00 -4.57 4.71
N ALA A 24 4.19 -4.66 4.13
CA ALA A 24 5.29 -5.45 4.67
C ALA A 24 5.70 -4.98 6.08
N TYR A 25 5.68 -3.65 6.31
CA TYR A 25 5.94 -3.07 7.62
C TYR A 25 4.98 -3.60 8.71
N LEU A 26 3.73 -3.92 8.35
CA LEU A 26 2.76 -4.49 9.30
C LEU A 26 3.19 -5.88 9.82
N PHE A 27 3.93 -6.65 9.04
CA PHE A 27 4.44 -7.97 9.47
C PHE A 27 5.50 -7.88 10.55
N TRP A 28 6.08 -6.70 10.80
CA TRP A 28 6.92 -6.51 11.98
C TRP A 28 6.12 -6.52 13.30
N TYR A 29 4.78 -6.50 13.21
CA TYR A 29 3.86 -6.45 14.34
C TYR A 29 2.98 -7.68 14.50
N ILE A 30 3.45 -8.85 14.05
CA ILE A 30 2.76 -10.15 14.18
C ILE A 30 2.13 -10.38 15.57
N PRO A 31 2.77 -10.06 16.71
CA PRO A 31 2.15 -10.25 18.03
C PRO A 31 0.88 -9.41 18.23
N ALA A 32 0.89 -8.17 17.74
CA ALA A 32 -0.24 -7.26 17.89
C ALA A 32 -1.37 -7.54 16.88
N LEU A 33 -1.01 -8.02 15.68
CA LEU A 33 -1.95 -8.58 14.69
C LEU A 33 -2.75 -9.75 15.26
N LYS A 34 -2.11 -10.64 16.03
CA LYS A 34 -2.77 -11.78 16.68
C LYS A 34 -3.75 -11.38 17.78
N ALA A 35 -3.59 -10.19 18.36
CA ALA A 35 -4.40 -9.68 19.45
C ALA A 35 -5.52 -8.73 18.96
N LEU A 36 -5.76 -8.64 17.66
CA LEU A 36 -6.89 -7.89 17.11
C LEU A 36 -8.23 -8.56 17.49
N PRO A 37 -9.30 -7.78 17.78
CA PRO A 37 -9.37 -6.31 17.72
C PRO A 37 -8.94 -5.60 19.01
N GLU A 38 -8.73 -6.32 20.12
CA GLU A 38 -8.47 -5.72 21.44
C GLU A 38 -7.20 -4.86 21.45
N SER A 39 -6.17 -5.28 20.70
CA SER A 39 -4.92 -4.54 20.51
C SER A 39 -5.10 -3.15 19.89
N ILE A 40 -6.29 -2.84 19.33
CA ILE A 40 -6.62 -1.51 18.83
C ILE A 40 -6.80 -0.53 19.99
N ARG A 41 -7.51 -0.93 21.05
CA ARG A 41 -7.72 -0.08 22.23
C ARG A 41 -6.59 -0.18 23.22
N GLU A 42 -6.08 -1.38 23.44
CA GLU A 42 -5.07 -1.68 24.44
C GLU A 42 -3.88 -2.38 23.77
N PRO A 43 -2.90 -1.62 23.26
CA PRO A 43 -1.74 -2.22 22.62
C PRO A 43 -0.94 -3.05 23.63
N PRO A 44 -0.52 -4.28 23.27
CA PRO A 44 0.29 -5.10 24.17
C PRO A 44 1.65 -4.42 24.42
N ALA A 45 2.15 -4.48 25.65
CA ALA A 45 3.52 -4.07 25.93
C ALA A 45 4.49 -4.90 25.06
N PRO A 46 5.53 -4.29 24.43
CA PRO A 46 6.10 -2.98 24.70
C PRO A 46 5.65 -1.84 23.75
N TYR A 47 4.52 -1.97 23.04
CA TYR A 47 4.14 -0.99 22.02
C TYR A 47 3.56 0.31 22.62
N PRO A 48 3.94 1.51 22.11
CA PRO A 48 3.37 2.79 22.55
C PRO A 48 1.88 2.93 22.21
N TRP A 49 1.16 3.82 22.90
CA TRP A 49 -0.27 4.05 22.68
C TRP A 49 -0.63 4.54 21.26
N HIS A 50 0.25 5.32 20.61
CA HIS A 50 0.03 5.82 19.24
C HIS A 50 0.19 4.72 18.18
N TRP A 51 0.79 3.59 18.55
CA TRP A 51 1.12 2.51 17.63
C TRP A 51 -0.10 1.99 16.88
N THR A 52 -1.26 1.89 17.53
CA THR A 52 -2.47 1.42 16.86
C THR A 52 -2.87 2.34 15.70
N LEU A 53 -2.80 3.66 15.93
CA LEU A 53 -3.15 4.65 14.92
C LEU A 53 -2.15 4.59 13.77
N ASP A 54 -0.86 4.45 14.08
CA ASP A 54 0.20 4.27 13.08
C ASP A 54 -0.01 2.97 12.27
N PHE A 55 -0.38 1.88 12.94
CA PHE A 55 -0.65 0.58 12.32
C PHE A 55 -1.84 0.66 11.36
N ALA A 56 -2.96 1.21 11.83
CA ALA A 56 -4.16 1.39 11.02
C ALA A 56 -3.91 2.33 9.83
N ALA A 57 -3.25 3.47 10.08
CA ALA A 57 -2.89 4.43 9.04
C ALA A 57 -1.95 3.80 8.00
N THR A 58 -0.95 3.04 8.44
CA THR A 58 -0.01 2.33 7.56
C THR A 58 -0.73 1.29 6.69
N GLY A 59 -1.61 0.49 7.28
CA GLY A 59 -2.37 -0.52 6.54
C GLY A 59 -3.34 0.09 5.53
N ILE A 60 -4.04 1.16 5.90
CA ILE A 60 -4.94 1.89 5.00
C ILE A 60 -4.12 2.52 3.86
N ALA A 61 -3.05 3.24 4.18
CA ALA A 61 -2.19 3.88 3.18
C ALA A 61 -1.59 2.84 2.22
N GLY A 62 -1.06 1.74 2.74
CA GLY A 62 -0.53 0.64 1.94
C GLY A 62 -1.58 0.02 1.03
N GLY A 63 -2.77 -0.27 1.56
CA GLY A 63 -3.89 -0.82 0.79
C GLY A 63 -4.38 0.13 -0.31
N VAL A 64 -4.50 1.43 -0.03
CA VAL A 64 -4.88 2.45 -1.02
C VAL A 64 -3.83 2.54 -2.12
N LEU A 65 -2.54 2.57 -1.79
CA LEU A 65 -1.46 2.60 -2.79
C LEU A 65 -1.47 1.36 -3.68
N LEU A 66 -1.67 0.17 -3.11
CA LEU A 66 -1.81 -1.05 -3.89
C LEU A 66 -3.03 -1.00 -4.81
N PHE A 67 -4.19 -0.60 -4.29
CA PHE A 67 -5.42 -0.49 -5.07
C PHE A 67 -5.27 0.47 -6.26
N LEU A 68 -4.76 1.67 -6.02
CA LEU A 68 -4.53 2.67 -7.07
C LEU A 68 -3.45 2.23 -8.06
N GLY A 69 -2.36 1.64 -7.56
CA GLY A 69 -1.27 1.09 -8.36
C GLY A 69 -1.75 0.01 -9.32
N PHE A 70 -2.46 -1.00 -8.82
CA PHE A 70 -2.99 -2.07 -9.65
C PHE A 70 -4.07 -1.58 -10.63
N SER A 71 -5.00 -0.73 -10.19
CA SER A 71 -6.04 -0.18 -11.07
C SER A 71 -5.41 0.53 -12.27
N ARG A 72 -4.43 1.39 -12.03
CA ARG A 72 -3.72 2.12 -13.07
C ARG A 72 -2.83 1.23 -13.95
N ALA A 73 -2.24 0.19 -13.38
CA ALA A 73 -1.51 -0.82 -14.15
C ALA A 73 -2.46 -1.52 -15.16
N THR A 74 -3.67 -1.89 -14.72
CA THR A 74 -4.65 -2.55 -15.59
C THR A 74 -5.20 -1.65 -16.70
N GLU A 75 -5.41 -0.35 -16.42
CA GLU A 75 -5.80 0.64 -17.43
C GLU A 75 -4.70 0.81 -18.51
N SER A 76 -3.43 0.78 -18.09
CA SER A 76 -2.29 0.88 -19.00
C SER A 76 -2.16 -0.34 -19.91
N THR A 77 -2.46 -1.53 -19.41
CA THR A 77 -2.49 -2.77 -20.21
C THR A 77 -3.64 -2.75 -21.22
N ALA A 78 -4.85 -2.34 -20.81
CA ALA A 78 -6.01 -2.26 -21.70
C ALA A 78 -5.83 -1.25 -22.85
N SER A 79 -5.10 -0.16 -22.60
CA SER A 79 -4.78 0.85 -23.62
C SER A 79 -3.73 0.37 -24.64
N GLY A 80 -2.93 -0.65 -24.28
CA GLY A 80 -1.93 -1.25 -25.17
C GLY A 80 -2.53 -2.23 -26.19
N ASP A 81 -3.59 -2.94 -25.81
CA ASP A 81 -4.25 -3.97 -26.65
C ASP A 81 -5.15 -3.37 -27.75
N GLY A 82 -5.55 -2.10 -27.61
CA GLY A 82 -6.39 -1.38 -28.57
C GLY A 82 -5.63 -0.54 -29.62
N ALA A 83 -4.29 -0.52 -29.57
CA ALA A 83 -3.47 0.27 -30.49
C ALA A 83 -2.96 -0.53 -31.71
N ASP A 84 -3.21 -1.84 -31.75
CA ASP A 84 -2.82 -2.75 -32.82
C ASP A 84 -4.02 -3.29 -33.65
N GLN A 85 -5.16 -2.59 -33.65
CA GLN A 85 -6.31 -2.84 -34.56
C GLN A 85 -6.64 -1.63 -35.43
#